data_AF-K1SK28-F1
#
_entry.id   AF-K1SK28-F1
#
_cell.length_a   1.000
_cell.length_b   1.000
_cell.length_c   1.000
_cell.angle_alpha   90.00
_cell.angle_beta   90.00
_cell.angle_gamma   90.00
#
_symmetry.space_group_name_H-M   'P 1'
#
loop_
_entity.id
_entity.type
_entity.pdbx_description
1 polymer ?
#
loop_
_entity_poly.entity_id
_entity_poly.type
_entity_poly.pdbx_seq_one_letter_code
_entity_poly.pdbx_strand_id
1 'polypeptide(L)' 'MDKKMLDRINELAKKKKEQGLTEAEQKEQKELYKIYLGEIRTQFNATLD' A
#
# COMPACT_ATOMS: atom_id res chain seq x y z
N MET A 1 9.07 -6.88 -0.24
CA MET A 1 7.90 -6.43 0.53
C MET A 1 7.87 -7.01 1.93
N ASP A 2 7.75 -6.14 2.94
CA ASP A 2 7.56 -6.58 4.33
C ASP A 2 6.09 -6.91 4.65
N LYS A 3 5.87 -8.01 5.38
CA LYS A 3 4.52 -8.42 5.84
C LYS A 3 3.83 -7.31 6.65
N LYS A 4 4.58 -6.61 7.49
CA LYS A 4 4.10 -5.46 8.28
C LYS A 4 3.55 -4.32 7.41
N MET A 5 4.17 -4.10 6.25
CA MET A 5 3.73 -3.06 5.31
C MET A 5 2.38 -3.43 4.68
N LEU A 6 2.23 -4.70 4.27
CA LEU A 6 0.98 -5.22 3.72
C LEU A 6 -0.15 -5.19 4.75
N ASP A 7 0.12 -5.63 5.97
CA ASP A 7 -0.83 -5.59 7.08
C ASP A 7 -1.31 -4.14 7.30
N ARG A 8 -0.38 -3.17 7.30
CA ARG A 8 -0.71 -1.76 7.45
C ARG A 8 -1.55 -1.20 6.30
N ILE A 9 -1.26 -1.57 5.06
CA ILE A 9 -2.07 -1.20 3.90
C ILE A 9 -3.51 -1.72 4.05
N ASN A 10 -3.66 -2.97 4.50
CA ASN A 10 -4.97 -3.59 4.71
C ASN A 10 -5.74 -2.93 5.86
N GLU A 11 -5.08 -2.59 6.96
CA GLU A 11 -5.68 -1.84 8.07
C GLU A 11 -6.22 -0.49 7.60
N LEU A 12 -5.40 0.29 6.88
CA LEU A 12 -5.80 1.59 6.34
C LEU A 12 -6.93 1.46 5.31
N ALA A 13 -6.90 0.42 4.48
CA ALA A 13 -7.98 0.15 3.52
C ALA A 13 -9.31 -0.18 4.23
N LYS A 14 -9.27 -1.02 5.28
CA LYS A 14 -10.45 -1.35 6.09
C LYS A 14 -10.99 -0.11 6.80
N LYS A 15 -10.11 0.65 7.45
CA LYS A 15 -10.49 1.89 8.16
C LYS A 15 -11.10 2.92 7.21
N LYS A 16 -10.53 3.11 6.01
CA LYS A 16 -11.09 3.98 4.97
C LYS A 16 -12.52 3.61 4.60
N LYS A 17 -12.81 2.31 4.49
CA LYS A 17 -14.14 1.80 4.11
C LYS A 17 -15.17 1.97 5.22
N GLU A 18 -14.77 1.75 6.47
CA GLU A 18 -15.69 1.75 7.62
C GLU A 18 -15.90 3.15 8.23
N GLN A 19 -14.82 3.92 8.36
CA GLN A 19 -14.77 5.15 9.16
C GLN A 19 -14.22 6.36 8.39
N GLY A 20 -13.65 6.14 7.21
CA GLY A 20 -12.82 7.13 6.52
C GLY A 20 -11.41 7.21 7.10
N LEU A 21 -10.55 8.02 6.46
CA LEU A 21 -9.17 8.24 6.91
C LEU A 21 -8.95 9.71 7.21
N THR A 22 -8.21 9.96 8.28
CA THR A 22 -7.64 11.28 8.56
C THR A 22 -6.62 11.67 7.49
N GLU A 23 -6.31 12.96 7.36
CA GLU A 23 -5.31 13.43 6.38
C GLU A 23 -3.94 12.78 6.56
N ALA A 24 -3.51 12.57 7.80
CA ALA A 24 -2.27 11.88 8.12
C ALA A 24 -2.28 10.44 7.62
N GLU A 25 -3.37 9.72 7.85
CA GLU A 25 -3.53 8.33 7.39
C GLU A 25 -3.67 8.23 5.87
N GLN A 26 -4.29 9.22 5.22
CA GLN A 26 -4.33 9.28 3.76
C GLN A 26 -2.93 9.48 3.17
N LYS A 27 -2.10 10.32 3.81
CA LYS A 27 -0.71 10.52 3.42
C LYS A 27 0.11 9.24 3.63
N GLU A 28 -0.04 8.59 4.79
CA GLU A 28 0.58 7.30 5.09
C GLU A 28 0.18 6.24 4.06
N GLN A 29 -1.12 6.10 3.78
CA GLN A 29 -1.65 5.17 2.79
C GLN A 29 -1.02 5.42 1.41
N LYS A 30 -0.96 6.69 0.96
CA LYS A 30 -0.37 7.03 -0.35
C LYS A 30 1.10 6.61 -0.46
N GLU A 31 1.91 6.87 0.57
CA GLU A 31 3.33 6.47 0.57
C GLU A 31 3.48 4.94 0.55
N LEU A 32 2.70 4.23 1.35
CA LEU A 32 2.73 2.76 1.38
C LEU A 32 2.32 2.15 0.03
N TYR A 33 1.27 2.69 -0.62
CA TYR A 33 0.86 2.24 -1.94
C TYR A 33 1.89 2.54 -3.02
N LYS A 34 2.62 3.65 -2.92
CA LYS A 34 3.69 3.99 -3.87
C LYS A 34 4.82 2.97 -3.82
N ILE A 35 5.23 2.55 -2.62
CA ILE A 35 6.24 1.51 -2.42
C ILE A 35 5.71 0.18 -2.96
N TYR A 36 4.48 -0.21 -2.57
CA TYR A 36 3.83 -1.43 -3.03
C TYR A 36 3.81 -1.55 -4.56
N LEU A 37 3.31 -0.51 -5.25
CA LEU A 37 3.22 -0.50 -6.70
C LEU A 37 4.59 -0.47 -7.38
N GLY A 38 5.58 0.17 -6.77
CA GLY A 38 6.96 0.16 -7.26
C GLY A 38 7.51 -1.27 -7.31
N GLU A 39 7.39 -2.00 -6.20
CA GLU A 39 7.84 -3.40 -6.12
C GLU A 39 7.08 -4.31 -7.10
N ILE A 40 5.76 -4.15 -7.21
CA ILE A 40 4.93 -4.91 -8.15
C ILE A 40 5.37 -4.67 -9.60
N ARG A 41 5.64 -3.41 -9.98
CA ARG A 41 6.12 -3.08 -11.34
C ARG A 41 7.48 -3.72 -11.64
N THR A 42 8.41 -3.70 -10.67
CA THR A 42 9.71 -4.34 -10.83
C THR A 42 9.57 -5.85 -11.03
N GLN A 43 8.76 -6.51 -10.21
CA GLN A 43 8.50 -7.96 -10.34
C GLN A 43 7.82 -8.30 -11.66
N PHE A 44 6.86 -7.49 -12.09
CA PHE A 44 6.15 -7.68 -13.35
C PHE A 44 7.10 -7.60 -14.55
N ASN A 45 7.97 -6.57 -14.60
CA ASN A 45 8.96 -6.44 -15.67
C ASN A 45 9.92 -7.65 -15.70
N ALA A 46 10.38 -8.13 -14.54
CA ALA A 46 11.26 -9.28 -14.45
C ALA A 46 10.62 -10.61 -14.87
N THR A 47 9.28 -10.67 -14.97
CA THR A 47 8.53 -11.86 -15.41
C THR A 47 8.27 -11.85 -16.93
N LEU A 48 8.47 -10.71 -17.59
CA LEU A 48 8.25 -10.55 -19.03
C LEU A 48 9.54 -10.70 -19.86
N ASP A 49 10.70 -10.73 -19.21
CA ASP A 49 12.00 -11.09 -19.80
C ASP A 49 12.18 -12.62 -19.86
#